data_AF-A0A4Y2RG85-F1
#
_entry.id   AF-A0A4Y2RG85-F1
#
_cell.length_a   1.000
_cell.length_b   1.000
_cell.length_c   1.000
_cell.angle_alpha   90.00
_cell.angle_beta   90.00
_cell.angle_gamma   90.00
#
_symmetry.space_group_name_H-M   'P 1'
#
loop_
_entity.id
_entity.type
_entity.pdbx_description
1 polymer ?
#
loop_
_entity_poly.entity_id
_entity_poly.type
_entity_poly.pdbx_seq_one_letter_code
_entity_poly.pdbx_strand_id
1 'polypeptide(L)'
;MSLQNLSVIECDETNVNTGWKGGVIRLLETYVGRQLQWNICMLHVNELPLRHLILEMDGCTKGPYSYSGAIGLLLKDCEKTPVVKFHQIDCTLQPLDLKDIKKLSTDQQYLYRICLVIKDGSCSSSVTDNSPGRLSHARWLTTTANRLLRLYIGTPSPSQNVTILVKYVMLVYSPMWFEIKKKSNCQYGAQHFWKMISLARQLPDHIKQIIYKVFSNNAYFAHPEHLLLTMLHEV
;
A
#
# COMPACT_ATOMS: atom_id res chain seq x y z
N MET A 1 0.45 -31.55 13.22
CA MET A 1 -0.25 -31.42 11.91
C MET A 1 0.55 -32.20 10.88
N SER A 2 -0.04 -33.19 10.22
CA SER A 2 0.63 -33.87 9.08
C SER A 2 0.69 -32.90 7.91
N LEU A 3 1.86 -32.76 7.27
CA LEU A 3 2.05 -31.94 6.07
C LEU A 3 1.12 -32.37 4.91
N GLN A 4 0.60 -33.59 4.95
CA GLN A 4 -0.35 -34.10 3.97
C GLN A 4 -1.69 -33.34 3.97
N ASN A 5 -2.09 -32.74 5.10
CA ASN A 5 -3.37 -32.03 5.23
C ASN A 5 -3.28 -30.52 4.95
N LEU A 6 -2.10 -30.01 4.58
CA LEU A 6 -1.88 -28.57 4.35
C LEU A 6 -2.56 -28.11 3.05
N SER A 7 -3.74 -27.50 3.09
CA SER A 7 -4.44 -27.08 1.86
C SER A 7 -4.02 -25.69 1.38
N VAL A 8 -3.78 -24.76 2.30
CA VAL A 8 -3.55 -23.33 2.03
C VAL A 8 -2.27 -22.88 2.71
N ILE A 9 -1.49 -22.04 2.01
CA ILE A 9 -0.36 -21.30 2.59
C ILE A 9 -0.65 -19.81 2.51
N GLU A 10 -0.39 -19.10 3.62
CA GLU A 10 -0.44 -17.65 3.67
C GLU A 10 0.96 -17.07 3.89
N CYS A 11 1.34 -16.08 3.06
CA CYS A 11 2.62 -15.39 3.17
C CYS A 11 2.58 -14.00 2.51
N ASP A 12 3.64 -13.22 2.71
CA ASP A 12 3.86 -12.00 1.95
C ASP A 12 4.34 -12.28 0.50
N GLU A 13 4.34 -11.26 -0.35
CA GLU A 13 4.75 -11.36 -1.77
C GLU A 13 6.26 -11.26 -1.99
N THR A 14 7.07 -11.44 -0.95
CA THR A 14 8.51 -11.38 -1.16
C THR A 14 8.97 -12.54 -2.04
N ASN A 15 9.95 -12.29 -2.91
CA ASN A 15 10.52 -13.31 -3.78
C ASN A 15 11.09 -14.52 -3.01
N VAL A 16 11.42 -14.34 -1.72
CA VAL A 16 11.82 -15.44 -0.84
C VAL A 16 10.66 -16.43 -0.62
N ASN A 17 9.43 -15.94 -0.58
CA ASN A 17 8.24 -16.77 -0.36
C ASN A 17 7.64 -17.26 -1.67
N THR A 18 7.44 -16.37 -2.64
CA THR A 18 6.70 -16.63 -3.89
C THR A 18 7.59 -16.93 -5.11
N GLY A 19 8.92 -16.88 -4.95
CA GLY A 19 9.86 -17.03 -6.05
C GLY A 19 9.77 -18.41 -6.73
N TRP A 20 9.74 -18.40 -8.07
CA TRP A 20 9.67 -19.63 -8.87
C TRP A 20 10.87 -20.57 -8.68
N LYS A 21 12.03 -20.03 -8.28
CA LYS A 21 13.26 -20.76 -7.91
C LYS A 21 13.57 -20.50 -6.44
N GLY A 22 13.52 -21.56 -5.64
CA GLY A 22 13.89 -21.51 -4.22
C GLY A 22 12.92 -20.76 -3.32
N GLY A 23 11.76 -20.34 -3.83
CA GLY A 23 10.69 -19.77 -3.01
C GLY A 23 10.17 -20.82 -2.02
N VAL A 24 9.90 -20.39 -0.79
CA VAL A 24 9.42 -21.27 0.29
C VAL A 24 8.17 -22.06 -0.14
N ILE A 25 7.21 -21.42 -0.81
CA ILE A 25 6.01 -22.10 -1.28
C ILE A 25 6.37 -23.19 -2.29
N ARG A 26 7.24 -22.89 -3.25
CA ARG A 26 7.64 -23.86 -4.28
C ARG A 26 8.36 -25.07 -3.67
N LEU A 27 9.21 -24.84 -2.67
CA LEU A 27 9.90 -25.91 -1.94
C LEU A 27 8.91 -26.78 -1.17
N LEU A 28 7.90 -26.18 -0.53
CA LEU A 28 6.84 -26.90 0.17
C LEU A 28 5.97 -27.72 -0.79
N GLU A 29 5.55 -27.17 -1.92
CA GLU A 29 4.80 -27.91 -2.95
C GLU A 29 5.59 -29.12 -3.47
N THR A 30 6.90 -28.96 -3.66
CA THR A 30 7.79 -30.06 -4.10
C THR A 30 7.91 -31.14 -3.03
N TYR A 31 7.99 -30.75 -1.76
CA TYR A 31 8.06 -31.69 -0.63
C TYR A 31 6.75 -32.46 -0.42
N VAL A 32 5.60 -31.78 -0.54
CA VAL A 32 4.27 -32.41 -0.36
C VAL A 32 3.84 -33.17 -1.62
N GLY A 33 4.44 -32.86 -2.79
CA GLY A 33 4.11 -33.51 -4.06
C GLY A 33 2.79 -33.05 -4.68
N ARG A 34 2.27 -31.87 -4.29
CA ARG A 34 1.05 -31.27 -4.84
C ARG A 34 1.10 -29.75 -4.78
N GLN A 35 0.30 -29.11 -5.63
CA GLN A 35 0.07 -27.66 -5.57
C GLN A 35 -0.73 -27.30 -4.33
N LEU A 36 -0.41 -26.15 -3.76
CA LEU A 36 -1.06 -25.58 -2.59
C LEU A 36 -1.83 -24.34 -3.05
N GLN A 37 -2.89 -23.97 -2.32
CA GLN A 37 -3.56 -22.71 -2.58
C GLN A 37 -2.79 -21.56 -1.92
N TRP A 38 -2.48 -20.52 -2.70
CA TRP A 38 -1.65 -19.39 -2.25
C TRP A 38 -2.55 -18.27 -1.74
N ASN A 39 -2.69 -18.10 -0.44
CA ASN A 39 -3.38 -16.96 0.16
C ASN A 39 -2.38 -15.83 0.45
N ILE A 40 -2.09 -15.03 -0.56
CA ILE A 40 -1.07 -13.98 -0.46
C ILE A 40 -1.56 -12.77 0.35
N CYS A 41 -0.67 -12.04 1.00
CA CYS A 41 -1.05 -10.85 1.76
C CYS A 41 -1.47 -9.68 0.84
N MET A 42 -2.77 -9.40 0.80
CA MET A 42 -3.33 -8.32 -0.03
C MET A 42 -2.86 -6.90 0.33
N LEU A 43 -2.55 -6.67 1.60
CA LEU A 43 -1.97 -5.41 2.04
C LEU A 43 -0.59 -5.19 1.41
N HIS A 44 0.18 -6.26 1.23
CA HIS A 44 1.48 -6.20 0.57
C HIS A 44 1.35 -5.90 -0.93
N VAL A 45 0.32 -6.44 -1.61
CA VAL A 45 0.00 -6.09 -3.01
C VAL A 45 -0.21 -4.58 -3.16
N ASN A 46 -0.87 -3.95 -2.20
CA ASN A 46 -1.11 -2.50 -2.22
C ASN A 46 0.15 -1.68 -1.93
N GLU A 47 1.10 -2.24 -1.18
CA GLU A 47 2.37 -1.60 -0.85
C GLU A 47 3.36 -1.58 -2.02
N LEU A 48 3.44 -2.68 -2.78
CA LEU A 48 4.46 -2.85 -3.82
C LEU A 48 4.46 -1.75 -4.89
N PRO A 49 3.32 -1.31 -5.46
CA PRO A 49 3.34 -0.27 -6.48
C PRO A 49 3.86 1.07 -5.93
N LEU A 50 3.47 1.45 -4.70
CA LEU A 50 3.98 2.67 -4.05
C LEU A 50 5.50 2.59 -3.88
N ARG A 51 6.00 1.42 -3.44
CA ARG A 51 7.43 1.18 -3.29
C ARG A 51 8.19 1.32 -4.60
N HIS A 52 7.70 0.71 -5.67
CA HIS A 52 8.33 0.81 -6.99
C HIS A 52 8.30 2.23 -7.56
N LEU A 53 7.23 3.00 -7.32
CA LEU A 53 7.17 4.40 -7.71
C LEU A 53 8.20 5.26 -6.99
N ILE A 54 8.39 5.05 -5.68
CA ILE A 54 9.40 5.78 -4.91
C ILE A 54 10.80 5.37 -5.38
N LEU A 55 11.05 4.08 -5.65
CA LEU A 55 12.34 3.61 -6.16
C LEU A 55 12.69 4.22 -7.52
N GLU A 56 11.70 4.38 -8.42
CA GLU A 56 11.93 5.02 -9.72
C GLU A 56 12.23 6.52 -9.57
N MET A 57 11.53 7.21 -8.66
CA MET A 57 11.65 8.67 -8.49
C MET A 57 12.82 9.11 -7.59
N ASP A 58 13.17 8.32 -6.58
CA ASP A 58 14.20 8.64 -5.56
C ASP A 58 15.48 7.80 -5.74
N GLY A 59 15.42 6.73 -6.52
CA GLY A 59 16.52 5.80 -6.75
C GLY A 59 16.63 4.70 -5.68
N CYS A 60 17.61 3.80 -5.87
CA CYS A 60 17.83 2.66 -4.99
C CYS A 60 18.17 3.09 -3.55
N THR A 61 17.63 2.38 -2.57
CA THR A 61 17.96 2.57 -1.15
C THR A 61 19.38 2.08 -0.87
N LYS A 62 20.14 2.83 -0.04
CA LYS A 62 21.50 2.46 0.37
C LYS A 62 21.54 1.57 1.62
N GLY A 63 20.39 1.31 2.23
CA GLY A 63 20.25 0.46 3.40
C GLY A 63 18.82 0.43 3.95
N PRO A 64 18.56 -0.37 5.00
CA PRO A 64 17.23 -0.60 5.57
C PRO A 64 16.64 0.60 6.32
N TYR A 65 17.36 1.73 6.38
CA TYR A 65 16.94 2.98 7.04
C TYR A 65 17.29 4.24 6.25
N SER A 66 17.87 4.09 5.05
CA SER A 66 18.41 5.23 4.29
C SER A 66 17.94 5.19 2.84
N TYR A 67 17.22 6.25 2.49
CA TYR A 67 17.00 6.62 1.11
C TYR A 67 18.19 7.42 0.59
N SER A 68 18.45 7.31 -0.71
CA SER A 68 19.59 7.93 -1.37
C SER A 68 19.22 9.21 -2.10
N GLY A 69 17.95 9.37 -2.48
CA GLY A 69 17.50 10.50 -3.29
C GLY A 69 16.99 11.68 -2.48
N ALA A 70 16.69 12.75 -3.21
CA ALA A 70 16.26 14.02 -2.65
C ALA A 70 14.93 13.91 -1.88
N ILE A 71 14.00 13.08 -2.33
CA ILE A 71 12.69 12.87 -1.67
C ILE A 71 12.90 12.12 -0.36
N GLY A 72 13.73 11.08 -0.39
CA GLY A 72 14.04 10.28 0.77
C GLY A 72 14.78 11.03 1.89
N LEU A 73 15.60 12.01 1.53
CA LEU A 73 16.22 12.93 2.49
C LEU A 73 15.19 13.89 3.09
N LEU A 74 14.31 14.48 2.27
CA LEU A 74 13.22 15.36 2.74
C LEU A 74 12.27 14.64 3.69
N LEU A 75 12.07 13.34 3.50
CA LEU A 75 11.28 12.54 4.41
C LEU A 75 11.86 12.46 5.83
N LYS A 76 13.18 12.60 6.04
CA LYS A 76 13.79 12.55 7.38
C LYS A 76 13.43 13.76 8.25
N ASP A 77 13.24 14.93 7.65
CA ASP A 77 13.04 16.18 8.37
C ASP A 77 11.56 16.63 8.46
N CYS A 78 10.64 15.86 7.88
CA CYS A 78 9.21 16.21 7.79
C CYS A 78 8.49 16.41 9.15
N GLU A 79 9.06 15.93 10.26
CA GLU A 79 8.49 16.07 11.60
C GLU A 79 8.53 17.53 12.10
N LYS A 80 9.48 18.32 11.61
CA LYS A 80 9.68 19.72 12.04
C LYS A 80 8.95 20.73 11.16
N THR A 81 8.33 20.28 10.07
CA THR A 81 7.76 21.19 9.07
C THR A 81 6.39 21.73 9.53
N PRO A 82 6.20 23.07 9.55
CA PRO A 82 4.91 23.67 9.88
C PRO A 82 3.89 23.40 8.77
N VAL A 83 2.61 23.38 9.12
CA VAL A 83 1.51 23.22 8.15
C VAL A 83 1.36 24.52 7.35
N VAL A 84 1.37 24.41 6.02
CA VAL A 84 1.20 25.52 5.09
C VAL A 84 -0.11 25.37 4.32
N LYS A 85 -0.57 26.41 3.63
CA LYS A 85 -1.70 26.31 2.70
C LYS A 85 -1.32 25.34 1.57
N PHE A 86 -2.09 24.27 1.41
CA PHE A 86 -1.90 23.24 0.38
C PHE A 86 -3.12 23.15 -0.55
N HIS A 87 -2.94 22.59 -1.74
CA HIS A 87 -4.05 22.33 -2.65
C HIS A 87 -4.81 21.07 -2.22
N GLN A 88 -6.14 21.17 -2.21
CA GLN A 88 -7.05 20.03 -2.04
C GLN A 88 -6.81 19.01 -3.14
N ILE A 89 -6.83 17.73 -2.76
CA ILE A 89 -6.76 16.61 -3.70
C ILE A 89 -7.98 15.75 -3.45
N ASP A 90 -8.79 15.58 -4.50
CA ASP A 90 -9.95 14.70 -4.45
C ASP A 90 -9.53 13.27 -4.13
N CYS A 91 -10.32 12.66 -3.25
CA CYS A 91 -10.04 11.35 -2.70
C CYS A 91 -11.31 10.51 -2.69
N THR A 92 -11.22 9.33 -3.29
CA THR A 92 -12.30 8.32 -3.39
C THR A 92 -12.51 7.55 -2.08
N LEU A 93 -11.81 7.94 -1.01
CA LEU A 93 -11.89 7.31 0.29
C LEU A 93 -13.30 7.43 0.88
N GLN A 94 -13.89 6.28 1.17
CA GLN A 94 -15.19 6.20 1.84
C GLN A 94 -15.04 6.49 3.33
N PRO A 95 -16.01 7.18 3.96
CA PRO A 95 -16.02 7.37 5.40
C PRO A 95 -16.02 6.03 6.13
N LEU A 96 -15.10 5.85 7.08
CA LEU A 96 -15.08 4.71 7.99
C LEU A 96 -15.96 4.98 9.21
N ASP A 97 -16.62 3.94 9.69
CA ASP A 97 -17.34 3.99 10.95
C ASP A 97 -16.36 4.14 12.13
N LEU A 98 -16.78 4.88 13.17
CA LEU A 98 -15.97 5.11 14.38
C LEU A 98 -15.53 3.81 15.07
N LYS A 99 -16.30 2.73 14.92
CA LYS A 99 -15.97 1.40 15.45
C LYS A 99 -14.78 0.77 14.74
N ASP A 100 -14.67 0.97 13.43
CA ASP A 100 -13.57 0.43 12.63
C ASP A 100 -12.31 1.28 12.80
N ILE A 101 -12.46 2.60 12.96
CA ILE A 101 -11.34 3.50 13.26
C ILE A 101 -10.64 3.11 14.58
N LYS A 102 -11.39 2.69 15.60
CA LYS A 102 -10.82 2.25 16.89
C LYS A 102 -10.03 0.95 16.80
N LYS A 103 -10.27 0.10 15.79
CA LYS A 103 -9.51 -1.14 15.57
C LYS A 103 -8.18 -0.90 14.85
N LEU A 104 -8.00 0.27 14.24
CA LEU A 104 -6.79 0.62 13.52
C LEU A 104 -5.64 0.95 14.47
N SER A 105 -4.41 0.65 14.05
CA SER A 105 -3.21 1.13 14.73
C SER A 105 -3.13 2.66 14.74
N THR A 106 -2.40 3.24 15.69
CA THR A 106 -2.13 4.70 15.79
C THR A 106 -1.68 5.29 14.45
N ASP A 107 -0.76 4.58 13.83
CA ASP A 107 -0.23 4.81 12.50
C ASP A 107 -1.33 4.90 11.43
N GLN A 108 -2.20 3.89 11.33
CA GLN A 108 -3.28 3.85 10.34
C GLN A 108 -4.37 4.90 10.61
N GLN A 109 -4.63 5.21 11.88
CA GLN A 109 -5.53 6.31 12.26
C GLN A 109 -4.97 7.65 11.79
N TYR A 110 -3.65 7.85 11.88
CA TYR A 110 -3.01 9.04 11.34
C TYR A 110 -3.18 9.13 9.82
N LEU A 111 -2.94 8.04 9.09
CA LEU A 111 -3.13 7.99 7.63
C LEU A 111 -4.57 8.38 7.24
N TYR A 112 -5.57 7.87 7.96
CA TYR A 112 -6.97 8.20 7.71
C TYR A 112 -7.24 9.70 7.95
N ARG A 113 -6.80 10.22 9.11
CA ARG A 113 -7.01 11.63 9.48
C ARG A 113 -6.34 12.60 8.51
N ILE A 114 -5.11 12.32 8.10
CA ILE A 114 -4.38 13.19 7.17
C ILE A 114 -5.00 13.16 5.77
N CYS A 115 -5.52 12.01 5.31
CA CYS A 115 -6.26 11.93 4.05
C CYS A 115 -7.55 12.75 4.10
N LEU A 116 -8.28 12.73 5.23
CA LEU A 116 -9.46 13.58 5.41
C LEU A 116 -9.11 15.07 5.39
N VAL A 117 -8.05 15.47 6.09
CA VAL A 117 -7.57 16.86 6.08
C VAL A 117 -7.20 17.33 4.66
N ILE A 118 -6.54 16.48 3.86
CA ILE A 118 -6.17 16.83 2.49
C ILE A 118 -7.40 16.94 1.58
N LYS A 119 -8.41 16.10 1.80
CA LYS A 119 -9.70 16.15 1.10
C LYS A 119 -10.49 17.40 1.46
N ASP A 120 -10.60 17.72 2.75
CA ASP A 120 -11.38 18.85 3.25
C ASP A 120 -10.65 20.19 3.06
N GLY A 121 -9.33 20.18 2.82
CA GLY A 121 -8.51 21.37 2.60
C GLY A 121 -8.34 22.28 3.81
N SER A 122 -8.77 21.82 4.99
CA SER A 122 -8.64 22.56 6.24
C SER A 122 -7.89 21.73 7.27
N CYS A 123 -6.81 22.29 7.82
CA CYS A 123 -5.98 21.58 8.77
C CYS A 123 -6.49 21.79 10.20
N SER A 124 -6.81 20.70 10.90
CA SER A 124 -7.04 20.72 12.34
C SER A 124 -5.71 20.53 13.10
N SER A 125 -5.57 21.16 14.27
CA SER A 125 -4.39 21.04 15.16
C SER A 125 -4.10 19.58 15.58
N SER A 126 -5.10 18.70 15.56
CA SER A 126 -4.92 17.30 15.96
C SER A 126 -3.97 16.49 15.06
N VAL A 127 -3.75 16.91 13.81
CA VAL A 127 -2.81 16.25 12.88
C VAL A 127 -1.39 16.78 13.06
N THR A 128 -1.21 17.99 13.60
CA THR A 128 0.11 18.55 13.89
C THR A 128 0.78 17.92 15.09
N ASP A 129 -0.01 17.53 16.09
CA ASP A 129 0.50 17.06 17.39
C ASP A 129 0.91 15.58 17.38
N ASN A 130 0.43 14.81 16.39
CA ASN A 130 0.77 13.40 16.25
C ASN A 130 1.99 13.21 15.35
N SER A 131 3.01 12.51 15.86
CA SER A 131 4.21 12.20 15.08
C SER A 131 3.90 11.13 14.02
N PRO A 132 4.41 11.26 12.77
CA PRO A 132 4.15 10.33 11.67
C PRO A 132 4.90 8.96 11.80
N GLY A 133 5.55 8.70 12.93
CA GLY A 133 6.30 7.49 13.22
C GLY A 133 7.74 7.46 12.65
N ARG A 134 8.58 6.55 13.17
CA ARG A 134 9.98 6.37 12.75
C ARG A 134 10.07 5.66 11.40
N LEU A 135 10.86 6.19 10.46
CA LEU A 135 11.14 5.55 9.16
C LEU A 135 11.63 4.11 9.34
N SER A 136 10.89 3.16 8.75
CA SER A 136 11.29 1.75 8.68
C SER A 136 10.98 1.18 7.31
N HIS A 137 11.99 0.61 6.65
CA HIS A 137 11.84 -0.10 5.38
C HIS A 137 11.19 -1.49 5.54
N ALA A 138 10.90 -1.92 6.77
CA ALA A 138 10.04 -3.08 7.04
C ALA A 138 8.58 -2.68 7.27
N ARG A 139 8.30 -1.38 7.47
CA ARG A 139 6.97 -0.79 7.70
C ARG A 139 6.78 0.40 6.77
N TRP A 140 7.00 0.16 5.47
CA TRP A 140 6.84 1.15 4.38
C TRP A 140 5.54 1.93 4.51
N LEU A 141 4.53 1.20 4.96
CA LEU A 141 3.14 1.56 4.97
C LEU A 141 2.82 2.94 5.51
N THR A 142 3.02 3.11 6.81
CA THR A 142 2.54 4.29 7.51
C THR A 142 3.61 5.33 7.54
N THR A 143 4.84 4.93 7.78
CA THR A 143 5.90 5.90 7.99
C THR A 143 6.32 6.57 6.70
N THR A 144 6.27 5.92 5.55
CA THR A 144 6.59 6.59 4.28
C THR A 144 5.38 7.37 3.75
N ALA A 145 4.19 6.78 3.73
CA ALA A 145 2.98 7.48 3.25
C ALA A 145 2.59 8.66 4.16
N ASN A 146 2.58 8.49 5.49
CA ASN A 146 2.26 9.59 6.43
C ASN A 146 3.29 10.72 6.32
N ARG A 147 4.58 10.39 6.17
CA ARG A 147 5.64 11.39 6.02
C ARG A 147 5.57 12.08 4.65
N LEU A 148 5.19 11.39 3.58
CA LEU A 148 4.93 12.00 2.26
C LEU A 148 3.75 12.99 2.33
N LEU A 149 2.64 12.58 2.95
CA LEU A 149 1.47 13.45 3.11
C LEU A 149 1.78 14.63 4.05
N ARG A 150 2.59 14.41 5.09
CA ARG A 150 3.07 15.48 5.97
C ARG A 150 4.01 16.44 5.25
N LEU A 151 4.92 15.93 4.43
CA LEU A 151 5.82 16.73 3.60
C LEU A 151 5.03 17.60 2.63
N TYR A 152 3.97 17.06 2.02
CA TYR A 152 3.08 17.80 1.13
C TYR A 152 2.38 18.96 1.84
N ILE A 153 1.81 18.72 3.03
CA ILE A 153 1.17 19.77 3.82
C ILE A 153 2.18 20.83 4.31
N GLY A 154 3.42 20.42 4.56
CA GLY A 154 4.46 21.31 5.07
C GLY A 154 5.22 22.12 4.02
N THR A 155 5.03 21.82 2.73
CA THR A 155 5.78 22.47 1.65
C THR A 155 4.86 23.39 0.86
N PRO A 156 5.12 24.72 0.80
CA PRO A 156 4.28 25.66 0.05
C PRO A 156 4.28 25.36 -1.47
N SER A 157 5.38 24.81 -2.00
CA SER A 157 5.56 24.47 -3.41
C SER A 157 6.14 23.05 -3.54
N PRO A 158 5.29 22.00 -3.47
CA PRO A 158 5.77 20.63 -3.61
C PRO A 158 6.34 20.40 -5.02
N SER A 159 7.39 19.59 -5.10
CA SER A 159 7.94 19.18 -6.40
C SER A 159 6.94 18.32 -7.16
N GLN A 160 7.00 18.34 -8.50
CA GLN A 160 6.08 17.58 -9.35
C GLN A 160 6.05 16.08 -8.98
N ASN A 161 7.21 15.50 -8.64
CA ASN A 161 7.32 14.10 -8.21
C ASN A 161 6.57 13.85 -6.89
N VAL A 162 6.72 14.74 -5.89
CA VAL A 162 6.00 14.64 -4.62
C VAL A 162 4.50 14.77 -4.84
N THR A 163 4.05 15.70 -5.69
CA THR A 163 2.63 15.84 -6.05
C THR A 163 2.07 14.57 -6.69
N ILE A 164 2.82 13.92 -7.58
CA ILE A 164 2.39 12.66 -8.21
C ILE A 164 2.28 11.53 -7.18
N LEU A 165 3.27 11.38 -6.29
CA LEU A 165 3.24 10.38 -5.22
C LEU A 165 2.06 10.60 -4.27
N VAL A 166 1.81 11.85 -3.87
CA VAL A 166 0.67 12.20 -3.00
C VAL A 166 -0.65 11.90 -3.70
N LYS A 167 -0.80 12.25 -4.98
CA LYS A 167 -1.99 11.90 -5.77
C LYS A 167 -2.20 10.39 -5.84
N TYR A 168 -1.13 9.62 -6.05
CA TYR A 168 -1.22 8.16 -6.03
C TYR A 168 -1.69 7.63 -4.66
N VAL A 169 -1.13 8.18 -3.57
CA VAL A 169 -1.49 7.78 -2.21
C VAL A 169 -2.97 8.05 -1.93
N MET A 170 -3.46 9.23 -2.32
CA MET A 170 -4.84 9.65 -2.11
C MET A 170 -5.84 8.87 -2.99
N LEU A 171 -5.52 8.62 -4.26
CA LEU A 171 -6.47 8.04 -5.22
C LEU A 171 -6.52 6.51 -5.20
N VAL A 172 -5.39 5.84 -4.97
CA VAL A 172 -5.27 4.38 -5.08
C VAL A 172 -4.98 3.76 -3.72
N TYR A 173 -3.87 4.16 -3.10
CA TYR A 173 -3.33 3.44 -1.95
C TYR A 173 -4.23 3.52 -0.71
N SER A 174 -4.62 4.73 -0.28
CA SER A 174 -5.42 4.93 0.94
C SER A 174 -6.82 4.31 0.82
N PRO A 175 -7.60 4.55 -0.26
CA PRO A 175 -8.91 3.91 -0.42
C PRO A 175 -8.83 2.39 -0.38
N MET A 176 -7.87 1.80 -1.11
CA MET A 176 -7.69 0.34 -1.14
C MET A 176 -7.23 -0.20 0.20
N TRP A 177 -6.35 0.49 0.91
CA TRP A 177 -5.89 0.08 2.23
C TRP A 177 -7.05 -0.14 3.21
N PHE A 178 -7.95 0.83 3.30
CA PHE A 178 -9.08 0.76 4.22
C PHE A 178 -10.15 -0.23 3.76
N GLU A 179 -10.33 -0.40 2.45
CA GLU A 179 -11.25 -1.37 1.91
C GLU A 179 -10.80 -2.82 2.15
N ILE A 180 -9.50 -3.10 1.97
CA ILE A 180 -8.90 -4.40 2.32
C ILE A 180 -9.03 -4.65 3.82
N LYS A 181 -8.82 -3.63 4.67
CA LYS A 181 -9.02 -3.77 6.11
C LYS A 181 -10.46 -4.03 6.52
N LYS A 182 -11.42 -3.44 5.81
CA LYS A 182 -12.85 -3.65 6.05
C LYS A 182 -13.30 -5.04 5.60
N LYS A 183 -12.80 -5.50 4.46
CA LYS A 183 -13.10 -6.80 3.85
C LYS A 183 -11.81 -7.59 3.64
N SER A 184 -11.25 -8.11 4.73
CA SER A 184 -9.93 -8.77 4.73
C SER A 184 -9.95 -10.23 4.28
N ASN A 185 -11.13 -10.82 4.05
CA ASN A 185 -11.24 -12.21 3.64
C ASN A 185 -10.66 -12.41 2.23
N CYS A 186 -10.01 -13.54 2.00
CA CYS A 186 -9.43 -13.91 0.70
C CYS A 186 -10.45 -13.93 -0.45
N GLN A 187 -11.74 -14.13 -0.12
CA GLN A 187 -12.87 -14.11 -1.06
C GLN A 187 -13.04 -12.79 -1.79
N TYR A 188 -12.71 -11.67 -1.14
CA TYR A 188 -12.78 -10.36 -1.78
C TYR A 188 -11.51 -10.04 -2.58
N GLY A 189 -10.53 -10.95 -2.60
CA GLY A 189 -9.21 -10.65 -3.11
C GLY A 189 -9.21 -10.25 -4.59
N ALA A 190 -9.89 -11.01 -5.44
CA ALA A 190 -9.99 -10.67 -6.85
C ALA A 190 -10.74 -9.35 -7.09
N GLN A 191 -11.75 -9.04 -6.28
CA GLN A 191 -12.51 -7.78 -6.36
C GLN A 191 -11.63 -6.58 -6.00
N HIS A 192 -10.87 -6.71 -4.91
CA HIS A 192 -9.93 -5.68 -4.48
C HIS A 192 -8.84 -5.45 -5.52
N PHE A 193 -8.28 -6.51 -6.10
CA PHE A 193 -7.27 -6.41 -7.15
C PHE A 193 -7.82 -5.73 -8.40
N TRP A 194 -9.03 -6.09 -8.84
CA TRP A 194 -9.71 -5.41 -9.93
C TRP A 194 -9.93 -3.91 -9.65
N LYS A 195 -10.35 -3.58 -8.42
CA LYS A 195 -10.57 -2.18 -8.02
C LYS A 195 -9.26 -1.39 -7.99
N MET A 196 -8.16 -1.97 -7.55
CA MET A 196 -6.83 -1.37 -7.63
C MET A 196 -6.46 -1.01 -9.07
N ILE A 197 -6.66 -1.94 -10.02
CA ILE A 197 -6.43 -1.70 -11.44
C ILE A 197 -7.32 -0.57 -11.95
N SER A 198 -8.61 -0.58 -11.60
CA SER A 198 -9.57 0.45 -12.00
C SER A 198 -9.17 1.85 -11.53
N LEU A 199 -8.72 1.98 -10.27
CA LEU A 199 -8.24 3.25 -9.72
C LEU A 199 -6.91 3.68 -10.39
N ALA A 200 -6.00 2.73 -10.66
CA ALA A 200 -4.75 3.03 -11.34
C ALA A 200 -4.94 3.57 -12.77
N ARG A 201 -6.06 3.27 -13.44
CA ARG A 201 -6.38 3.81 -14.78
C ARG A 201 -6.54 5.33 -14.80
N GLN A 202 -6.80 5.96 -13.66
CA GLN A 202 -6.97 7.42 -13.54
C GLN A 202 -5.62 8.16 -13.54
N LEU A 203 -4.50 7.44 -13.42
CA LEU A 203 -3.16 8.03 -13.30
C LEU A 203 -2.56 8.43 -14.66
N PRO A 204 -1.52 9.29 -14.68
CA PRO A 204 -0.77 9.60 -15.91
C PRO A 204 -0.07 8.36 -16.51
N ASP A 205 0.14 8.36 -17.83
CA ASP A 205 0.63 7.16 -18.55
C ASP A 205 2.03 6.70 -18.12
N HIS A 206 2.94 7.62 -17.81
CA HIS A 206 4.28 7.28 -17.30
C HIS A 206 4.22 6.50 -15.96
N ILE A 207 3.25 6.83 -15.10
CA ILE A 207 3.03 6.15 -13.82
C ILE A 207 2.34 4.80 -14.02
N LYS A 208 1.38 4.73 -14.95
CA LYS A 208 0.68 3.49 -15.30
C LYS A 208 1.65 2.40 -15.75
N GLN A 209 2.65 2.73 -16.56
CA GLN A 209 3.62 1.74 -17.05
C GLN A 209 4.38 1.06 -15.90
N ILE A 210 4.79 1.84 -14.89
CA ILE A 210 5.48 1.32 -13.70
C ILE A 210 4.54 0.42 -12.89
N ILE A 211 3.33 0.93 -12.59
CA ILE A 211 2.35 0.21 -11.77
C ILE A 211 1.89 -1.08 -12.44
N TYR A 212 1.58 -1.05 -13.75
CA TYR A 212 1.11 -2.22 -14.47
C TYR A 212 2.18 -3.31 -14.55
N LYS A 213 3.46 -2.94 -14.67
CA LYS A 213 4.55 -3.90 -14.54
C LYS A 213 4.53 -4.59 -13.17
N VAL A 214 4.29 -3.86 -12.09
CA VAL A 214 4.19 -4.42 -10.73
C VAL A 214 2.95 -5.32 -10.60
N PHE A 215 1.80 -4.90 -11.12
CA PHE A 215 0.59 -5.71 -11.11
C PHE A 215 0.72 -6.99 -11.92
N SER A 216 1.36 -6.96 -13.09
CA SER A 216 1.60 -8.16 -13.90
C SER A 216 2.53 -9.15 -13.20
N ASN A 217 3.52 -8.67 -12.44
CA ASN A 217 4.44 -9.53 -11.71
C ASN A 217 3.83 -10.16 -10.44
N ASN A 218 2.80 -9.52 -9.86
CA ASN A 218 2.17 -9.95 -8.59
C ASN A 218 0.67 -10.22 -8.79
N ALA A 219 0.27 -10.72 -9.95
CA ALA A 219 -1.13 -10.95 -10.31
C ALA A 219 -1.75 -12.19 -9.64
N TYR A 220 -1.35 -12.54 -8.41
CA TYR A 220 -1.77 -13.78 -7.75
C TYR A 220 -3.29 -13.85 -7.57
N PHE A 221 -3.94 -12.71 -7.31
CA PHE A 221 -5.39 -12.59 -7.18
C PHE A 221 -6.16 -12.67 -8.49
N ALA A 222 -5.47 -12.68 -9.64
CA ALA A 222 -6.06 -12.91 -10.95
C ALA A 222 -6.01 -14.39 -11.36
N HIS A 223 -5.43 -15.28 -10.54
CA HIS A 223 -5.45 -16.71 -10.81
C HIS A 223 -6.89 -17.27 -10.78
N PRO A 224 -7.21 -18.28 -11.61
CA PRO A 224 -8.53 -18.89 -11.67
C PRO A 224 -9.06 -19.34 -10.29
N GLU A 225 -8.20 -19.86 -9.42
CA GLU A 225 -8.56 -20.29 -8.06
C GLU A 225 -9.14 -19.15 -7.23
N HIS A 226 -8.53 -17.96 -7.28
CA HIS A 226 -9.01 -16.79 -6.55
C HIS A 226 -10.31 -16.25 -7.14
N LEU A 227 -10.45 -16.27 -8.47
CA LEU A 227 -11.69 -15.88 -9.15
C LEU A 227 -12.86 -16.81 -8.78
N LEU A 228 -12.63 -18.12 -8.81
CA LEU A 228 -13.63 -19.11 -8.39
C LEU A 228 -14.00 -18.94 -6.93
N LEU A 229 -13.03 -18.67 -6.06
CA LEU A 229 -13.27 -18.46 -4.64
C LEU A 229 -14.12 -17.21 -4.37
N THR A 230 -13.91 -16.13 -5.14
CA THR A 230 -14.81 -14.96 -5.13
C THR A 230 -16.22 -15.33 -5.61
N MET A 231 -16.35 -16.04 -6.73
CA MET A 231 -17.65 -16.42 -7.30
C MET A 231 -18.46 -17.33 -6.37
N LEU A 232 -17.82 -18.27 -5.69
CA LEU A 232 -18.47 -19.18 -4.74
C LEU A 232 -19.01 -18.48 -3.49
N HIS A 233 -18.46 -17.31 -3.15
CA HIS A 233 -18.91 -16.52 -2.00
C HIS A 233 -20.02 -15.53 -2.37
N GLU A 234 -20.22 -15.22 -3.66
CA GLU A 234 -21.31 -14.35 -4.13
C GLU A 234 -22.65 -15.08 -4.34
N VAL A 235 -22.80 -16.31 -3.81
CA VAL A 235 -24.04 -17.09 -3.79
C VAL A 235 -24.80 -16.91 -2.48
#